data_AF-A0A2D9CBM3-F1
#
_entry.id   AF-A0A2D9CBM3-F1
#
_cell.length_a   1.000
_cell.length_b   1.000
_cell.length_c   1.000
_cell.angle_alpha   90.00
_cell.angle_beta   90.00
_cell.angle_gamma   90.00
#
_symmetry.space_group_name_H-M   'P 1'
#
loop_
_entity.id
_entity.type
_entity.pdbx_description
1 polymer ?
#
loop_
_entity_poly.entity_id
_entity_poly.type
_entity_poly.pdbx_seq_one_letter_code
_entity_poly.pdbx_strand_id
1 'polypeptide(L)'
;MVAKKFQSSKGGLNEEGRKKFGMGRKVTSGTNPRRVSFAARFAGMKGPMKDEKGQPTRKALALKAWGFGSVEAARNFAQRNKKS
;
A
#
# COMPACT_ATOMS: atom_id res chain seq x y z
N MET A 1 23.97 -5.97 -5.66
CA MET A 1 22.99 -4.87 -5.46
C MET A 1 22.28 -4.55 -6.77
N VAL A 2 21.02 -4.11 -6.73
CA VAL A 2 20.28 -3.67 -7.93
C VAL A 2 21.01 -2.49 -8.58
N ALA A 3 21.13 -2.46 -9.92
CA ALA A 3 21.81 -1.37 -10.62
C ALA A 3 21.15 0.00 -10.33
N LYS A 4 21.96 1.05 -10.16
CA LYS A 4 21.49 2.40 -9.77
C LYS A 4 20.40 2.97 -10.70
N LYS A 5 20.45 2.62 -12.00
CA LYS A 5 19.43 2.99 -12.98
C LYS A 5 18.03 2.42 -12.72
N PHE A 6 17.90 1.37 -11.89
CA PHE A 6 16.62 0.79 -11.50
C PHE A 6 16.13 1.24 -10.12
N GLN A 7 16.92 2.07 -9.43
CA GLN A 7 16.61 2.58 -8.11
C GLN A 7 15.99 3.98 -8.21
N SER A 8 15.12 4.32 -7.26
CA SER A 8 14.57 5.67 -7.12
C SER A 8 15.36 6.48 -6.09
N SER A 9 15.43 7.80 -6.25
CA SER A 9 16.08 8.71 -5.29
C SER A 9 15.43 8.71 -3.90
N LYS A 10 14.15 8.34 -3.82
CA LYS A 10 13.39 8.21 -2.55
C LYS A 10 13.46 6.80 -1.96
N GLY A 11 14.33 5.94 -2.50
CA GLY A 11 14.45 4.53 -2.13
C GLY A 11 13.52 3.60 -2.92
N GLY A 12 13.85 2.31 -2.93
CA GLY A 12 13.15 1.29 -3.70
C GLY A 12 13.34 1.40 -5.22
N LEU A 13 12.54 0.64 -5.98
CA LEU A 13 12.63 0.58 -7.43
C LEU A 13 11.85 1.72 -8.12
N ASN A 14 12.44 2.28 -9.18
CA ASN A 14 11.76 3.16 -10.12
C ASN A 14 10.92 2.35 -11.13
N GLU A 15 10.25 3.00 -12.09
CA GLU A 15 9.34 2.31 -13.02
C GLU A 15 10.07 1.30 -13.93
N GLU A 16 11.25 1.65 -14.43
CA GLU A 16 12.10 0.74 -15.21
C GLU A 16 12.52 -0.49 -14.41
N GLY A 17 12.94 -0.27 -13.16
CA GLY A 17 13.32 -1.34 -12.25
C GLY A 17 12.14 -2.26 -11.98
N ARG A 18 10.97 -1.69 -11.70
CA ARG A 18 9.75 -2.46 -11.49
C ARG A 18 9.40 -3.30 -12.71
N LYS A 19 9.43 -2.71 -13.91
CA LYS A 19 9.19 -3.45 -15.17
C LYS A 19 10.20 -4.57 -15.37
N LYS A 20 11.50 -4.29 -15.17
CA LYS A 20 12.58 -5.29 -15.34
C LYS A 20 12.44 -6.47 -14.39
N PHE A 21 12.06 -6.22 -13.13
CA PHE A 21 11.90 -7.27 -12.13
C PHE A 21 10.48 -7.84 -12.06
N GLY A 22 9.65 -7.61 -13.08
CA GLY A 22 8.28 -8.14 -13.15
C GLY A 22 7.32 -7.58 -12.09
N MET A 23 7.68 -6.49 -11.42
CA MET A 23 6.81 -5.80 -10.47
C MET A 23 5.89 -4.86 -11.22
N GLY A 24 4.57 -5.03 -11.04
CA GLY A 24 3.60 -4.08 -11.58
C GLY A 24 3.81 -2.65 -11.05
N ARG A 25 3.20 -1.68 -11.76
CA ARG A 25 3.18 -0.26 -11.34
C ARG A 25 2.73 -0.10 -9.89
N LYS A 26 3.20 0.96 -9.22
CA LYS A 26 2.72 1.33 -7.88
C LYS A 26 1.24 1.67 -8.00
N VAL A 27 0.46 1.17 -7.04
CA VAL A 27 -0.99 1.38 -7.03
C VAL A 27 -1.32 2.21 -5.82
N THR A 28 -1.47 3.51 -6.03
CA THR A 28 -1.78 4.49 -4.97
C THR A 28 -3.22 4.99 -5.06
N SER A 29 -3.90 4.77 -6.19
CA SER A 29 -5.26 5.23 -6.46
C SER A 29 -6.04 4.26 -7.36
N GLY A 30 -7.32 4.56 -7.59
CA GLY A 30 -8.21 3.76 -8.44
C GLY A 30 -8.67 2.44 -7.80
N THR A 31 -9.34 1.61 -8.61
CA THR A 31 -10.00 0.36 -8.19
C THR A 31 -9.23 -0.89 -8.60
N ASN A 32 -7.91 -0.75 -8.81
CA ASN A 32 -7.08 -1.88 -9.24
C ASN A 32 -7.22 -3.07 -8.26
N PRO A 33 -7.39 -4.31 -8.76
CA PRO A 33 -7.60 -5.48 -7.91
C PRO A 33 -6.55 -5.65 -6.81
N ARG A 34 -5.27 -5.32 -7.06
CA ARG A 34 -4.22 -5.40 -6.03
C ARG A 34 -4.47 -4.46 -4.86
N ARG A 35 -5.02 -3.27 -5.12
CA ARG A 35 -5.38 -2.30 -4.07
C ARG A 35 -6.60 -2.77 -3.29
N VAL A 36 -7.58 -3.39 -3.96
CA VAL A 36 -8.73 -4.02 -3.30
C VAL A 36 -8.28 -5.16 -2.38
N SER A 37 -7.43 -6.07 -2.86
CA SER A 37 -6.90 -7.17 -2.05
C SER A 37 -6.07 -6.67 -0.88
N PHE A 38 -5.22 -5.65 -1.08
CA PHE A 38 -4.47 -5.02 0.00
C PHE A 38 -5.41 -4.43 1.06
N ALA A 39 -6.40 -3.65 0.63
CA ALA A 39 -7.37 -3.03 1.52
C ALA A 39 -8.16 -4.07 2.32
N ALA A 40 -8.62 -5.15 1.68
CA ALA A 40 -9.35 -6.22 2.35
C ALA A 40 -8.53 -6.90 3.44
N ARG A 41 -7.24 -7.17 3.18
CA ARG A 41 -6.32 -7.78 4.17
C ARG A 41 -6.07 -6.87 5.36
N PHE A 42 -5.81 -5.59 5.11
CA PHE A 42 -5.47 -4.62 6.17
C PHE A 42 -6.70 -4.11 6.94
N ALA A 43 -7.89 -4.16 6.33
CA ALA A 43 -9.16 -3.79 6.96
C ALA A 43 -9.58 -4.70 8.13
N GLY A 44 -9.14 -5.97 8.12
CA GLY A 44 -9.40 -6.95 9.17
C GLY A 44 -8.28 -7.10 10.21
N MET A 45 -7.12 -6.48 9.98
CA MET A 45 -5.99 -6.59 10.91
C MET A 45 -6.30 -5.89 12.23
N LYS A 46 -6.18 -6.61 13.35
CA LYS A 46 -6.18 -6.02 14.69
C LYS A 46 -4.90 -5.19 14.89
N GLY A 47 -5.01 -4.09 15.63
CA GLY A 47 -3.86 -3.26 16.00
C GLY A 47 -4.08 -1.76 15.79
N PRO A 48 -3.51 -0.92 16.67
CA PRO A 48 -3.75 0.50 16.68
C PRO A 48 -3.09 1.22 15.50
N MET A 49 -3.67 2.37 15.13
CA MET A 49 -3.13 3.24 14.07
C MET A 49 -2.05 4.19 14.58
N LYS A 50 -2.01 4.42 15.90
CA LYS A 50 -1.00 5.21 16.57
C LYS A 50 -0.32 4.37 17.64
N ASP A 51 0.96 4.62 17.87
CA ASP A 51 1.68 4.05 19.02
C ASP A 51 1.43 4.87 20.29
N GLU A 52 2.05 4.45 21.39
CA GLU A 52 1.97 5.09 22.70
C GLU A 52 2.50 6.54 22.71
N LYS A 53 3.34 6.89 21.72
CA LYS A 53 3.90 8.24 21.54
C LYS A 53 3.09 9.08 20.55
N GLY A 54 1.96 8.55 20.06
CA GLY A 54 1.09 9.21 19.09
C GLY A 54 1.57 9.16 17.63
N GLN A 55 2.66 8.46 17.33
CA GLN A 55 3.21 8.33 15.98
C GLN A 55 2.45 7.26 15.18
N PRO A 56 2.38 7.37 13.84
CA PRO A 56 1.73 6.37 13.02
C PRO A 56 2.46 5.03 13.12
N THR A 57 1.73 3.96 13.41
CA THR A 57 2.29 2.61 13.45
C THR A 57 2.72 2.16 12.04
N ARG A 58 3.52 1.09 11.94
CA ARG A 58 3.87 0.47 10.65
C ARG A 58 2.64 0.14 9.80
N LYS A 59 1.54 -0.25 10.44
CA LYS A 59 0.24 -0.49 9.80
C LYS A 59 -0.33 0.80 9.19
N ALA A 60 -0.31 1.90 9.93
CA ALA A 60 -0.76 3.20 9.43
C ALA A 60 0.11 3.71 8.26
N LEU A 61 1.43 3.54 8.35
CA LEU A 61 2.35 3.90 7.27
C LEU A 61 2.10 3.06 6.00
N ALA A 62 1.85 1.76 6.16
CA ALA A 62 1.50 0.88 5.04
C ALA A 62 0.19 1.32 4.37
N LEU A 63 -0.86 1.60 5.15
CA LEU A 63 -2.13 2.11 4.63
C LEU A 63 -1.94 3.41 3.86
N LYS A 64 -1.17 4.36 4.42
CA LYS A 64 -0.84 5.64 3.78
C LYS A 64 -0.12 5.45 2.44
N ALA A 65 0.85 4.53 2.37
CA ALA A 65 1.58 4.23 1.14
C ALA A 65 0.69 3.66 0.01
N TRP A 66 -0.43 3.04 0.36
CA TRP A 66 -1.44 2.51 -0.57
C TRP A 66 -2.64 3.45 -0.78
N GLY A 67 -2.57 4.67 -0.24
CA GLY A 67 -3.58 5.70 -0.42
C GLY A 67 -4.80 5.54 0.49
N PHE A 68 -4.62 5.03 1.71
CA PHE A 68 -5.67 4.93 2.73
C PHE A 68 -5.29 5.72 3.98
N GLY A 69 -6.22 6.54 4.47
CA GLY A 69 -6.03 7.34 5.70
C GLY A 69 -6.38 6.58 6.98
N SER A 70 -7.21 5.53 6.90
CA SER A 70 -7.65 4.75 8.05
C SER A 70 -7.97 3.31 7.67
N VAL A 71 -8.07 2.43 8.69
CA VAL A 71 -8.53 1.04 8.51
C VAL A 71 -9.95 1.02 7.97
N GLU A 72 -10.80 1.92 8.46
CA GLU A 72 -12.18 2.04 8.04
C GLU A 72 -12.31 2.47 6.57
N ALA A 73 -11.49 3.43 6.12
CA ALA A 73 -11.43 3.83 4.72
C ALA A 73 -11.02 2.64 3.83
N ALA A 74 -10.03 1.85 4.25
CA ALA A 74 -9.64 0.63 3.55
C ALA A 74 -10.77 -0.42 3.55
N ARG A 75 -11.48 -0.59 4.67
CA ARG A 75 -12.60 -1.52 4.80
C ARG A 75 -13.75 -1.16 3.87
N ASN A 76 -14.19 0.09 3.89
CA ASN A 76 -15.27 0.59 3.04
C ASN A 76 -14.88 0.49 1.56
N PHE A 77 -13.64 0.83 1.22
CA PHE A 77 -13.14 0.68 -0.15
C PHE A 77 -13.15 -0.79 -0.60
N ALA A 78 -12.65 -1.70 0.23
CA ALA A 78 -12.64 -3.13 -0.06
C ALA A 78 -14.06 -3.68 -0.24
N GLN A 79 -14.99 -3.32 0.64
CA GLN A 79 -16.39 -3.75 0.56
C GLN A 79 -17.09 -3.25 -0.71
N ARG A 80 -16.80 -2.02 -1.15
CA ARG A 80 -17.39 -1.44 -2.38
C ARG A 80 -16.82 -2.03 -3.67
N ASN A 81 -15.62 -2.58 -3.62
CA ASN A 81 -14.88 -3.00 -4.82
C ASN A 81 -14.53 -4.50 -4.82
N LYS A 82 -14.93 -5.26 -3.80
CA LYS A 82 -14.81 -6.73 -3.82
C LYS A 82 -15.69 -7.27 -4.95
N LYS A 83 -15.15 -8.20 -5.71
CA LYS A 83 -15.99 -9.02 -6.59
C LYS A 83 -16.70 -10.05 -5.70
N SER A 84 -18.00 -10.21 -5.90
CA SER A 84 -18.81 -11.22 -5.23
C SER A 84 -18.25 -12.62 -5.44
#